data_AF-A0A0S8GZV5-F1
#
_entry.id   AF-A0A0S8GZV5-F1
#
_cell.length_a   1.000
_cell.length_b   1.000
_cell.length_c   1.000
_cell.angle_alpha   90.00
_cell.angle_beta   90.00
_cell.angle_gamma   90.00
#
_symmetry.space_group_name_H-M   'P 1'
#
loop_
_entity.id
_entity.type
_entity.pdbx_description
1 polymer ?
#
loop_
_entity_poly.entity_id
_entity_poly.type
_entity_poly.pdbx_seq_one_letter_code
_entity_poly.pdbx_strand_id
1 'polypeptide(L)'
;MKKINFLTVFLTALFIVLSASLIYAEQGRICGVIHTRDGDTFEGPIRWDKNEAFWDDILDATKEREGRHESRRKERHIEIFGIRINWDEGSEESKASCGVKFGHIRLLERRSRNRAILHLKSGEKVMFYGYSTDVGSGIREIVIDDFEEGEIILDWGDLDEIEFKECEVTGREERRLYGQVETRHGETFKGFICWDIDELFHSDILDGEEKGRTRKIPFRRIKA
;
A
#
# COMPACT_ATOMS: atom_id res chain seq x y z
N MET A 1 2.48 37.03 -45.38
CA MET A 1 1.71 36.28 -44.35
C MET A 1 2.12 34.82 -44.42
N LYS A 2 2.87 34.31 -43.42
CA LYS A 2 3.32 32.90 -43.42
C LYS A 2 2.11 32.01 -43.12
N LYS A 3 1.78 31.10 -44.05
CA LYS A 3 0.73 30.09 -43.85
C LYS A 3 1.16 29.17 -42.70
N ILE A 4 0.40 29.17 -41.61
CA ILE A 4 0.59 28.23 -40.52
C ILE A 4 0.15 26.86 -41.04
N ASN A 5 1.09 25.92 -41.14
CA ASN A 5 0.78 24.55 -41.55
C ASN A 5 0.01 23.86 -40.43
N PHE A 6 -1.27 23.58 -40.69
CA PHE A 6 -2.19 22.93 -39.75
C PHE A 6 -1.65 21.57 -39.25
N LEU A 7 -0.91 20.86 -40.11
CA LEU A 7 -0.24 19.60 -39.77
C LEU A 7 0.85 19.77 -38.70
N THR A 8 1.56 20.90 -38.72
CA THR A 8 2.62 21.20 -37.74
C THR A 8 2.01 21.53 -36.38
N VAL A 9 0.89 22.27 -36.33
CA VAL A 9 0.16 22.55 -35.10
C VAL A 9 -0.41 21.27 -34.49
N PHE A 10 -0.96 20.38 -35.33
CA PHE A 10 -1.52 19.10 -34.87
C PHE A 10 -0.44 18.16 -34.33
N LEU A 11 0.71 18.05 -34.99
CA LEU A 11 1.85 17.25 -34.51
C LEU A 11 2.43 17.80 -33.21
N THR A 12 2.52 19.13 -33.03
CA THR A 12 2.97 19.72 -31.77
C THR A 12 1.96 19.51 -30.64
N ALA A 13 0.66 19.62 -30.92
CA ALA A 13 -0.38 19.36 -29.91
C ALA A 13 -0.40 17.87 -29.51
N LEU A 14 -0.25 16.96 -30.47
CA LEU A 14 -0.14 15.52 -30.21
C LEU A 14 1.12 15.19 -29.40
N PHE A 15 2.25 15.86 -29.67
CA PHE A 15 3.48 15.69 -28.91
C PHE A 15 3.35 16.20 -27.47
N ILE A 16 2.68 17.36 -27.27
CA ILE A 16 2.40 17.92 -25.93
C ILE A 16 1.48 16.99 -25.13
N VAL A 17 0.44 16.44 -25.75
CA VAL A 17 -0.47 15.46 -25.11
C VAL A 17 0.24 14.13 -24.81
N LEU A 18 1.12 13.65 -25.70
CA LEU A 18 1.93 12.45 -25.44
C LEU A 18 2.96 12.69 -24.31
N SER A 19 3.57 13.87 -24.24
CA SER A 19 4.50 14.21 -23.15
C SER A 19 3.81 14.43 -21.82
N ALA A 20 2.59 14.97 -21.81
CA ALA A 20 1.78 15.07 -20.59
C ALA A 20 1.41 13.68 -20.05
N SER A 21 1.24 12.69 -20.95
CA SER A 21 0.91 11.30 -20.58
C SER A 21 2.05 10.57 -19.86
N LEU A 22 3.29 11.03 -19.98
CA LEU A 22 4.47 10.40 -19.37
C LEU A 22 4.74 10.85 -17.92
N ILE A 23 4.02 11.87 -17.44
CA ILE A 23 4.19 12.42 -16.07
C ILE A 23 3.29 11.69 -15.05
N TYR A 24 2.43 10.77 -15.51
CA TYR A 24 1.42 10.13 -14.66
C TYR A 24 1.88 8.84 -13.95
N ALA A 25 3.17 8.49 -13.99
CA ALA A 25 3.68 7.23 -13.44
C ALA A 25 3.96 7.23 -11.92
N GLU A 26 3.77 8.35 -11.21
CA GLU A 26 3.87 8.43 -9.74
C GLU A 26 2.50 8.41 -9.02
N GLN A 27 1.40 8.37 -9.76
CA GLN A 27 0.06 8.25 -9.19
C GLN A 27 -0.16 6.85 -8.63
N GLY A 28 -0.39 6.76 -7.33
CA GLY A 28 -0.81 5.50 -6.70
C GLY A 28 -0.16 5.19 -5.36
N ARG A 29 0.84 5.96 -4.90
CA ARG A 29 1.43 5.77 -3.57
C ARG A 29 0.37 5.94 -2.47
N ILE A 30 0.38 5.06 -1.46
CA ILE A 30 -0.35 5.30 -0.22
C ILE A 30 0.13 6.64 0.33
N CYS A 31 -0.79 7.48 0.76
CA CYS A 31 -0.46 8.75 1.38
C CYS A 31 -1.43 9.04 2.51
N GLY A 32 -1.00 9.88 3.44
CA GLY A 32 -1.85 10.21 4.57
C GLY A 32 -1.20 11.15 5.55
N VAL A 33 -1.90 11.29 6.67
CA VAL A 33 -1.42 11.96 7.87
C VAL A 33 -1.29 10.90 8.96
N ILE A 34 -0.12 10.78 9.57
CA ILE A 34 0.12 9.92 10.73
C ILE A 34 0.16 10.81 11.97
N HIS A 35 -0.72 10.51 12.93
CA HIS A 35 -0.69 11.08 14.27
C HIS A 35 -0.07 10.08 15.24
N THR A 36 0.94 10.51 15.99
CA THR A 36 1.63 9.67 16.98
C THR A 36 1.07 9.89 18.38
N ARG A 37 1.32 8.93 19.27
CA ARG A 37 0.83 8.96 20.66
C ARG A 37 1.52 9.97 21.55
N ASP A 38 2.72 10.38 21.19
CA ASP A 38 3.47 11.47 21.83
C ASP A 38 3.08 12.85 21.31
N GLY A 39 2.24 12.92 20.27
CA GLY A 39 1.58 14.14 19.81
C GLY A 39 2.15 14.76 18.54
N ASP A 40 3.10 14.08 17.88
CA ASP A 40 3.64 14.51 16.60
C ASP A 40 2.67 14.18 15.46
N THR A 41 2.86 14.85 14.32
CA THR A 41 2.02 14.69 13.14
C THR A 41 2.88 14.80 11.90
N PHE A 42 2.79 13.80 11.03
CA PHE A 42 3.56 13.72 9.79
C PHE A 42 2.60 13.55 8.61
N GLU A 43 2.86 14.24 7.50
CA GLU A 43 2.06 14.18 6.28
C GLU A 43 2.94 13.88 5.07
N GLY A 44 2.60 12.84 4.32
CA GLY A 44 3.37 12.42 3.16
C GLY A 44 3.07 11.00 2.68
N PRO A 45 3.77 10.54 1.63
CA PRO A 45 3.70 9.17 1.15
C PRO A 45 4.07 8.17 2.23
N ILE A 46 3.32 7.07 2.31
CA ILE A 46 3.50 6.02 3.31
C ILE A 46 4.01 4.76 2.62
N ARG A 47 4.92 4.06 3.29
CA ARG A 47 5.29 2.67 3.03
C ARG A 47 5.00 1.86 4.30
N TRP A 48 4.27 0.78 4.13
CA TRP A 48 3.80 -0.09 5.18
C TRP A 48 4.50 -1.44 5.08
N ASP A 49 4.93 -1.96 6.23
CA ASP A 49 5.58 -3.26 6.41
C ASP A 49 6.60 -3.62 5.31
N LYS A 50 7.36 -2.63 4.81
CA LYS A 50 8.28 -2.74 3.66
C LYS A 50 7.66 -3.08 2.30
N ASN A 51 6.52 -3.77 2.23
CA ASN A 51 6.03 -4.39 1.01
C ASN A 51 4.85 -3.64 0.38
N GLU A 52 4.11 -2.87 1.17
CA GLU A 52 2.95 -2.14 0.68
C GLU A 52 3.28 -0.65 0.60
N ALA A 53 3.14 -0.08 -0.59
CA ALA A 53 3.40 1.33 -0.81
C ALA A 53 2.38 1.97 -1.74
N PHE A 54 1.41 1.21 -2.27
CA PHE A 54 0.43 1.66 -3.25
C PHE A 54 -1.01 1.43 -2.78
N TRP A 55 -1.93 2.30 -3.23
CA TRP A 55 -3.34 2.25 -2.86
C TRP A 55 -4.05 0.94 -3.21
N ASP A 56 -3.55 0.22 -4.21
CA ASP A 56 -4.07 -1.08 -4.62
C ASP A 56 -3.51 -2.26 -3.82
N ASP A 57 -2.49 -2.01 -2.98
CA ASP A 57 -1.96 -3.01 -2.07
C ASP A 57 -2.98 -3.34 -0.97
N ILE A 58 -2.87 -4.53 -0.41
CA ILE A 58 -3.83 -5.11 0.52
C ILE A 58 -3.22 -5.08 1.92
N LEU A 59 -3.97 -4.53 2.87
CA LEU A 59 -3.70 -4.71 4.29
C LEU A 59 -4.31 -6.06 4.73
N ASP A 60 -3.47 -7.05 5.04
CA ASP A 60 -3.95 -8.37 5.48
C ASP A 60 -4.17 -8.41 6.99
N ALA A 61 -5.28 -9.04 7.40
CA ALA A 61 -5.61 -9.27 8.80
C ALA A 61 -6.38 -10.56 9.04
N THR A 62 -6.53 -10.87 10.33
CA THR A 62 -7.42 -11.93 10.79
C THR A 62 -8.59 -11.31 11.54
N LYS A 63 -9.82 -11.72 11.19
CA LYS A 63 -11.03 -11.28 11.90
C LYS A 63 -11.46 -12.33 12.91
N GLU A 64 -11.45 -12.00 14.20
CA GLU A 64 -12.13 -12.80 15.23
C GLU A 64 -13.62 -12.47 15.27
N ARG A 65 -14.45 -13.50 15.40
CA ARG A 65 -15.91 -13.38 15.55
C ARG A 65 -16.25 -13.30 17.03
N GLU A 66 -16.98 -12.26 17.45
CA GLU A 66 -17.47 -12.16 18.82
C GLU A 66 -18.50 -13.28 19.10
N GLY A 67 -18.09 -14.27 19.90
CA GLY A 67 -19.00 -15.21 20.55
C GLY A 67 -19.68 -14.54 21.73
N ARG A 68 -20.92 -14.07 21.55
CA ARG A 68 -21.82 -13.81 22.70
C ARG A 68 -22.91 -14.87 22.72
N HIS A 69 -22.79 -15.74 23.70
CA HIS A 69 -23.77 -16.77 24.04
C HIS A 69 -25.06 -16.07 24.50
N GLU A 70 -26.05 -15.96 23.63
CA GLU A 70 -27.47 -15.94 24.02
C GLU A 70 -28.36 -16.25 22.81
N SER A 71 -29.23 -17.22 23.01
CA SER A 71 -30.08 -17.85 22.01
C SER A 71 -31.00 -16.85 21.30
N ARG A 72 -30.73 -16.59 20.02
CA ARG A 72 -31.73 -16.29 18.96
C ARG A 72 -31.01 -16.30 17.61
N ARG A 73 -31.36 -17.26 16.75
CA ARG A 73 -30.96 -17.31 15.33
C ARG A 73 -31.27 -15.95 14.70
N LYS A 74 -30.24 -15.14 14.48
CA LYS A 74 -30.30 -13.94 13.65
C LYS A 74 -29.35 -14.15 12.50
N GLU A 75 -29.92 -14.29 11.31
CA GLU A 75 -29.20 -14.21 10.05
C GLU A 75 -28.46 -12.86 10.01
N ARG A 76 -27.13 -12.88 9.93
CA ARG A 76 -26.31 -11.66 9.80
C ARG A 76 -25.76 -11.60 8.39
N HIS A 77 -25.76 -10.39 7.82
CA HIS A 77 -25.16 -10.12 6.53
C HIS A 77 -24.31 -8.86 6.63
N ILE A 78 -23.26 -8.81 5.81
CA ILE A 78 -22.59 -7.57 5.44
C ILE A 78 -22.70 -7.44 3.93
N GLU A 79 -22.80 -6.20 3.45
CA GLU A 79 -22.94 -5.90 2.03
C GLU A 79 -21.74 -5.10 1.57
N ILE A 80 -20.84 -5.77 0.86
CA ILE A 80 -19.61 -5.17 0.35
C ILE A 80 -19.73 -5.15 -1.17
N PHE A 81 -19.68 -3.97 -1.79
CA PHE A 81 -19.84 -3.78 -3.24
C PHE A 81 -21.13 -4.41 -3.84
N GLY A 82 -22.24 -4.40 -3.09
CA GLY A 82 -23.50 -5.05 -3.51
C GLY A 82 -23.50 -6.58 -3.40
N ILE A 83 -22.41 -7.17 -2.89
CA ILE A 83 -22.31 -8.60 -2.61
C ILE A 83 -22.74 -8.82 -1.17
N ARG A 84 -23.88 -9.48 -1.01
CA ARG A 84 -24.41 -9.88 0.28
C ARG A 84 -23.76 -11.18 0.73
N ILE A 85 -22.89 -11.10 1.73
CA ILE A 85 -22.27 -12.28 2.33
C ILE A 85 -23.18 -12.73 3.49
N ASN A 86 -23.87 -13.86 3.32
CA ASN A 86 -24.71 -14.50 4.33
C ASN A 86 -23.99 -15.74 4.90
N TRP A 87 -24.16 -16.04 6.18
CA TRP A 87 -23.66 -17.29 6.76
C TRP A 87 -24.60 -17.85 7.84
N ASP A 88 -24.75 -19.18 7.86
CA ASP A 88 -25.57 -19.93 8.81
C ASP A 88 -24.65 -20.64 9.83
N GLU A 89 -24.98 -20.59 11.12
CA GLU A 89 -24.14 -21.12 12.20
C GLU A 89 -24.31 -22.64 12.33
N GLY A 90 -23.34 -23.39 11.81
CA GLY A 90 -23.27 -24.85 11.92
C GLY A 90 -21.88 -25.46 11.85
N SER A 91 -20.80 -24.68 11.93
CA SER A 91 -19.43 -25.20 11.95
C SER A 91 -18.53 -24.40 12.88
N GLU A 92 -17.56 -25.11 13.46
CA GLU A 92 -16.60 -24.72 14.48
C GLU A 92 -15.92 -23.36 14.23
N GLU A 93 -15.43 -22.75 15.32
CA GLU A 93 -14.71 -21.46 15.37
C GLU A 93 -13.74 -21.28 14.20
N SER A 94 -14.20 -20.53 13.18
CA SER A 94 -13.43 -20.26 11.97
C SER A 94 -12.88 -18.85 12.05
N LYS A 95 -11.58 -18.73 12.34
CA LYS A 95 -10.82 -17.51 12.05
C LYS A 95 -10.85 -17.30 10.54
N ALA A 96 -11.44 -16.21 10.07
CA ALA A 96 -11.41 -15.85 8.66
C ALA A 96 -10.27 -14.87 8.40
N SER A 97 -9.37 -15.21 7.48
CA SER A 97 -8.45 -14.23 6.89
C SER A 97 -9.27 -13.20 6.12
N CYS A 98 -8.93 -11.92 6.28
CA CYS A 98 -9.55 -10.82 5.54
C CYS A 98 -8.49 -9.81 5.11
N GLY A 99 -8.57 -9.36 3.87
CA GLY A 99 -7.74 -8.29 3.32
C GLY A 99 -8.60 -7.12 2.87
N VAL A 100 -8.09 -5.90 3.04
CA VAL A 100 -8.72 -4.67 2.53
C VAL A 100 -7.68 -3.85 1.78
N LYS A 101 -7.99 -3.41 0.57
CA LYS A 101 -7.12 -2.48 -0.17
C LYS A 101 -6.97 -1.17 0.58
N PHE A 102 -5.75 -0.64 0.67
CA PHE A 102 -5.49 0.67 1.31
C PHE A 102 -6.38 1.78 0.73
N GLY A 103 -6.62 1.75 -0.59
CA GLY A 103 -7.46 2.73 -1.28
C GLY A 103 -8.91 2.78 -0.79
N HIS A 104 -9.40 1.75 -0.07
CA HIS A 104 -10.73 1.73 0.53
C HIS A 104 -10.74 2.19 2.00
N ILE A 105 -9.57 2.33 2.62
CA ILE A 105 -9.44 2.78 4.00
C ILE A 105 -9.44 4.31 4.00
N ARG A 106 -10.19 4.90 4.92
CA ARG A 106 -10.18 6.33 5.22
C ARG A 106 -9.38 6.61 6.48
N LEU A 107 -9.55 5.78 7.50
CA LEU A 107 -8.94 5.95 8.81
C LEU A 107 -8.50 4.60 9.37
N LEU A 108 -7.34 4.57 10.02
CA LEU A 108 -6.91 3.49 10.90
C LEU A 108 -6.67 4.07 12.30
N GLU A 109 -7.44 3.61 13.28
CA GLU A 109 -7.26 3.97 14.68
C GLU A 109 -6.58 2.82 15.42
N ARG A 110 -5.39 3.05 15.98
CA ARG A 110 -4.73 2.02 16.79
C ARG A 110 -5.44 1.89 18.13
N ARG A 111 -5.86 0.67 18.48
CA ARG A 111 -6.54 0.41 19.77
C ARG A 111 -5.67 -0.29 20.80
N SER A 112 -4.72 -1.11 20.37
CA SER A 112 -3.78 -1.78 21.27
C SER A 112 -2.56 -2.32 20.51
N ARG A 113 -1.73 -3.14 21.17
CA ARG A 113 -0.53 -3.77 20.56
C ARG A 113 -0.83 -4.68 19.37
N ASN A 114 -2.07 -5.14 19.22
CA ASN A 114 -2.48 -6.08 18.17
C ASN A 114 -3.91 -5.81 17.67
N ARG A 115 -4.43 -4.57 17.80
CA ARG A 115 -5.78 -4.24 17.33
C ARG A 115 -5.86 -2.84 16.77
N ALA A 116 -6.62 -2.70 15.70
CA ALA A 116 -7.00 -1.41 15.13
C ALA A 116 -8.47 -1.42 14.67
N ILE A 117 -9.04 -0.23 14.50
CA ILE A 117 -10.33 -0.05 13.84
C ILE A 117 -10.08 0.64 12.51
N LEU A 118 -10.55 0.05 11.43
CA LEU A 118 -10.57 0.67 10.11
C LEU A 118 -11.91 1.33 9.89
N HIS A 119 -11.89 2.57 9.41
CA HIS A 119 -13.06 3.24 8.87
C HIS A 119 -12.90 3.26 7.36
N LEU A 120 -13.79 2.57 6.66
CA LEU A 120 -13.75 2.49 5.21
C LEU A 120 -14.38 3.75 4.59
N LYS A 121 -13.96 4.08 3.37
CA LYS A 121 -14.55 5.16 2.58
C LYS A 121 -16.04 4.94 2.28
N SER A 122 -16.51 3.68 2.35
CA SER A 122 -17.94 3.32 2.28
C SER A 122 -18.76 3.76 3.51
N GLY A 123 -18.11 4.16 4.61
CA GLY A 123 -18.73 4.47 5.89
C GLY A 123 -18.78 3.29 6.88
N GLU A 124 -18.41 2.10 6.43
CA GLU A 124 -18.32 0.92 7.31
C GLU A 124 -17.16 1.03 8.30
N LYS A 125 -17.30 0.37 9.45
CA LYS A 125 -16.24 0.21 10.44
C LYS A 125 -15.90 -1.27 10.61
N VAL A 126 -14.62 -1.60 10.54
CA VAL A 126 -14.14 -2.98 10.67
C VAL A 126 -13.06 -3.05 11.74
N MET A 127 -13.23 -3.94 12.71
CA MET A 127 -12.20 -4.20 13.72
C MET A 127 -11.21 -5.24 13.18
N PHE A 128 -9.93 -4.91 13.23
CA PHE A 128 -8.81 -5.73 12.77
C PHE A 128 -8.04 -6.28 13.98
N TYR A 129 -7.67 -7.57 13.95
CA TYR A 129 -6.87 -8.24 14.96
C TYR A 129 -5.55 -8.73 14.36
N GLY A 130 -4.46 -8.43 15.07
CA GLY A 130 -3.08 -8.70 14.69
C GLY A 130 -2.68 -10.14 14.96
N TYR A 131 -3.22 -11.06 14.16
CA TYR A 131 -2.63 -12.40 13.97
C TYR A 131 -1.89 -12.51 12.61
N SER A 132 -1.87 -11.43 11.82
CA SER A 132 -1.04 -11.24 10.61
C SER A 132 0.18 -10.36 10.91
N THR A 133 1.11 -10.27 9.97
CA THR A 133 2.27 -9.36 10.00
C THR A 133 1.88 -7.89 9.89
N ASP A 134 0.74 -7.58 9.29
CA ASP A 134 0.44 -6.20 8.86
C ASP A 134 -0.36 -5.40 9.90
N VAL A 135 -0.68 -6.00 11.05
CA VAL A 135 -1.36 -5.34 12.17
C VAL A 135 -0.69 -5.73 13.48
N GLY A 136 -0.22 -4.73 14.23
CA GLY A 136 0.37 -4.95 15.55
C GLY A 136 1.88 -4.99 15.55
N SER A 137 2.45 -5.54 16.62
CA SER A 137 3.91 -5.63 16.81
C SER A 137 4.64 -6.56 15.84
N GLY A 138 3.93 -7.17 14.88
CA GLY A 138 4.51 -7.96 13.80
C GLY A 138 4.97 -7.12 12.61
N ILE A 139 4.53 -5.86 12.52
CA ILE A 139 4.93 -4.93 11.45
C ILE A 139 6.41 -4.60 11.62
N ARG A 140 7.15 -4.72 10.52
CA ARG A 140 8.60 -4.49 10.45
C ARG A 140 8.94 -3.01 10.49
N GLU A 141 8.20 -2.18 9.78
CA GLU A 141 8.37 -0.72 9.75
C GLU A 141 7.14 -0.04 9.13
N ILE A 142 6.90 1.20 9.54
CA ILE A 142 5.97 2.13 8.89
C ILE A 142 6.77 3.38 8.57
N VAL A 143 6.98 3.64 7.29
CA VAL A 143 7.78 4.78 6.83
C VAL A 143 6.86 5.82 6.25
N ILE A 144 7.03 7.08 6.66
CA ILE A 144 6.40 8.23 6.03
C ILE A 144 7.48 9.17 5.50
N ASP A 145 7.41 9.48 4.21
CA ASP A 145 8.25 10.50 3.58
C ASP A 145 7.61 11.87 3.85
N ASP A 146 7.79 12.40 5.05
CA ASP A 146 7.18 13.66 5.48
C ASP A 146 7.65 14.85 4.63
N PHE A 147 6.72 15.74 4.28
CA PHE A 147 7.01 16.87 3.41
C PHE A 147 7.96 17.91 4.01
N GLU A 148 8.03 18.02 5.34
CA GLU A 148 8.88 18.99 6.04
C GLU A 148 10.15 18.35 6.62
N GLU A 149 10.03 17.16 7.20
CA GLU A 149 11.11 16.50 7.94
C GLU A 149 11.85 15.42 7.13
N GLY A 150 11.27 14.95 6.02
CA GLY A 150 11.81 13.85 5.23
C GLY A 150 11.42 12.48 5.77
N GLU A 151 12.29 11.48 5.60
CA GLU A 151 11.98 10.09 5.96
C GLU A 151 11.88 9.91 7.48
N ILE A 152 10.68 9.56 7.95
CA ILE A 152 10.39 9.19 9.34
C ILE A 152 10.00 7.71 9.40
N ILE A 153 10.65 6.96 10.30
CA ILE A 153 10.38 5.54 10.53
C ILE A 153 9.67 5.39 11.87
N LEU A 154 8.50 4.77 11.85
CA LEU A 154 7.63 4.56 13.00
C LEU A 154 7.37 3.07 13.20
N ASP A 155 7.19 2.67 14.46
CA ASP A 155 6.69 1.35 14.82
C ASP A 155 5.18 1.41 15.10
N TRP A 156 4.52 0.25 15.14
CA TRP A 156 3.10 0.16 15.54
C TRP A 156 2.83 0.80 16.92
N GLY A 157 3.82 0.79 17.81
CA GLY A 157 3.71 1.35 19.16
C GLY A 157 3.54 2.87 19.19
N ASP A 158 3.98 3.56 18.14
CA ASP A 158 4.03 5.01 18.03
C ASP A 158 2.72 5.58 17.51
N LEU A 159 1.99 4.82 16.68
CA LEU A 159 0.75 5.27 16.06
C LEU A 159 -0.36 5.55 17.09
N ASP A 160 -1.08 6.64 16.88
CA ASP A 160 -2.42 6.83 17.42
C ASP A 160 -3.47 6.62 16.32
N GLU A 161 -3.37 7.40 15.25
CA GLU A 161 -4.30 7.41 14.13
C GLU A 161 -3.57 7.65 12.80
N ILE A 162 -4.09 7.07 11.71
CA ILE A 162 -3.65 7.36 10.35
C ILE A 162 -4.88 7.75 9.51
N GLU A 163 -4.87 8.96 8.96
CA GLU A 163 -5.82 9.39 7.94
C GLU A 163 -5.26 9.12 6.55
N PHE A 164 -5.92 8.26 5.79
CA PHE A 164 -5.55 7.93 4.43
C PHE A 164 -6.21 8.89 3.44
N LYS A 165 -5.40 9.72 2.79
CA LYS A 165 -5.83 10.74 1.82
C LYS A 165 -4.83 10.88 0.68
N GLU A 166 -5.30 11.33 -0.48
CA GLU A 166 -4.39 11.67 -1.58
C GLU A 166 -3.51 12.86 -1.18
N CYS A 167 -2.26 12.84 -1.63
CA CYS A 167 -1.36 13.98 -1.55
C CYS A 167 -0.58 14.11 -2.85
N GLU A 168 -0.09 15.32 -3.12
CA GLU A 168 0.90 15.52 -4.16
C GLU A 168 2.22 14.97 -3.63
N VAL A 169 2.70 13.87 -4.23
CA VAL A 169 4.01 13.32 -3.92
C VAL A 169 5.04 14.35 -4.35
N THR A 170 5.54 15.11 -3.37
CA THR A 170 6.59 16.11 -3.54
C THR A 170 7.81 15.64 -2.76
N GLY A 171 9.00 15.73 -3.35
CA GLY A 171 10.24 15.31 -2.71
C GLY A 171 11.01 14.26 -3.50
N ARG A 172 11.41 13.17 -2.82
CA ARG A 172 12.33 12.15 -3.34
C ARG A 172 11.63 11.27 -4.38
N GLU A 173 12.10 11.32 -5.62
CA GLU A 173 11.60 10.47 -6.71
C GLU A 173 11.84 8.99 -6.40
N GLU A 174 10.78 8.27 -6.06
CA GLU A 174 10.79 6.84 -5.77
C GLU A 174 9.98 6.07 -6.82
N ARG A 175 10.70 5.48 -7.77
CA ARG A 175 10.10 4.74 -8.88
C ARG A 175 9.99 3.27 -8.53
N ARG A 176 8.81 2.71 -8.76
CA ARG A 176 8.59 1.27 -8.68
C ARG A 176 9.47 0.54 -9.69
N LEU A 177 10.01 -0.61 -9.29
CA LEU A 177 10.73 -1.49 -10.20
C LEU A 177 9.78 -1.93 -11.32
N TYR A 178 10.20 -1.74 -12.56
CA TYR A 178 9.46 -2.14 -13.75
C TYR A 178 10.44 -2.79 -14.72
N GLY A 179 10.08 -3.95 -15.25
CA GLY A 179 10.99 -4.68 -16.10
C GLY A 179 10.35 -5.91 -16.73
N GLN A 180 11.23 -6.77 -17.23
CA GLN A 180 10.89 -8.04 -17.84
C GLN A 180 11.58 -9.15 -17.05
N VAL A 181 10.82 -10.18 -16.68
CA VAL A 181 11.34 -11.40 -16.04
C VAL A 181 11.16 -12.57 -16.99
N GLU A 182 12.19 -13.40 -17.11
CA GLU A 182 12.17 -14.63 -17.89
C GLU A 182 12.22 -15.83 -16.94
N THR A 183 11.28 -16.77 -17.08
CA THR A 183 11.28 -17.99 -16.30
C THR A 183 12.31 -18.98 -16.83
N ARG A 184 12.65 -20.00 -16.03
CA ARG A 184 13.54 -21.09 -16.47
C ARG A 184 12.99 -21.87 -17.68
N HIS A 185 11.71 -21.75 -17.99
CA HIS A 185 11.07 -22.37 -19.15
C HIS A 185 11.00 -21.44 -20.38
N GLY A 186 11.60 -20.24 -20.30
CA GLY A 186 11.61 -19.25 -21.38
C GLY A 186 10.35 -18.39 -21.48
N GLU A 187 9.44 -18.49 -20.51
CA GLU A 187 8.26 -17.62 -20.48
C GLU A 187 8.67 -16.21 -20.04
N THR A 188 8.11 -15.20 -20.68
CA THR A 188 8.45 -13.82 -20.43
C THR A 188 7.26 -13.05 -19.88
N PHE A 189 7.46 -12.34 -18.78
CA PHE A 189 6.47 -11.46 -18.17
C PHE A 189 7.04 -10.05 -18.09
N LYS A 190 6.23 -9.04 -18.41
CA LYS A 190 6.62 -7.63 -18.34
C LYS A 190 5.63 -6.87 -17.45
N GLY A 191 6.15 -6.10 -16.52
CA GLY A 191 5.31 -5.39 -15.55
C GLY A 191 6.12 -4.81 -14.40
N PHE A 192 5.40 -4.41 -13.35
CA PHE A 192 6.01 -4.05 -12.08
C PHE A 192 6.59 -5.28 -11.39
N ILE A 193 7.71 -5.09 -10.72
CA ILE A 193 8.46 -6.12 -10.03
C ILE A 193 8.44 -5.79 -8.55
N CYS A 194 8.18 -6.80 -7.73
CA CYS A 194 8.56 -6.84 -6.33
C CYS A 194 9.65 -7.90 -6.22
N TRP A 195 10.86 -7.50 -5.84
CA TRP A 195 11.95 -8.43 -5.55
C TRP A 195 11.86 -8.87 -4.10
N ASP A 196 12.31 -10.09 -3.81
CA ASP A 196 12.30 -10.78 -2.51
C ASP A 196 11.16 -10.43 -1.53
N ILE A 197 9.96 -10.22 -2.07
CA ILE A 197 8.73 -9.84 -1.37
C ILE A 197 8.73 -8.38 -0.83
N ASP A 198 9.89 -7.77 -0.55
CA ASP A 198 9.96 -6.47 0.12
C ASP A 198 10.73 -5.35 -0.61
N GLU A 199 11.35 -5.60 -1.77
CA GLU A 199 11.97 -4.53 -2.57
C GLU A 199 11.11 -4.13 -3.78
N LEU A 200 10.54 -2.94 -3.66
CA LEU A 200 9.56 -2.36 -4.59
C LEU A 200 10.16 -1.25 -5.44
N PHE A 201 11.16 -0.54 -4.90
CA PHE A 201 11.64 0.71 -5.44
C PHE A 201 13.05 0.59 -6.00
N HIS A 202 13.36 1.47 -6.96
CA HIS A 202 14.73 1.59 -7.48
C HIS A 202 15.76 1.99 -6.42
N SER A 203 15.36 2.58 -5.30
CA SER A 203 16.26 2.93 -4.20
C SER A 203 16.51 1.76 -3.25
N ASP A 204 15.65 0.76 -3.24
CA ASP A 204 15.77 -0.43 -2.41
C ASP A 204 17.07 -1.18 -2.73
N ILE A 205 17.56 -1.89 -1.73
CA ILE A 205 18.88 -2.50 -1.75
C ILE A 205 18.73 -3.95 -2.18
N LEU A 206 19.29 -4.29 -3.34
CA LEU A 206 19.60 -5.67 -3.65
C LEU A 206 20.81 -6.10 -2.84
N ASP A 207 20.62 -7.06 -1.94
CA ASP A 207 21.72 -7.72 -1.24
C ASP A 207 21.95 -9.16 -1.71
N GLY A 208 23.20 -9.60 -1.55
CA GLY A 208 23.63 -10.92 -1.98
C GLY A 208 25.10 -11.15 -1.71
N GLU A 209 25.65 -12.21 -2.30
CA GLU A 209 27.05 -12.58 -2.13
C GLU A 209 27.80 -12.58 -3.46
N GLU A 210 28.98 -11.96 -3.50
CA GLU A 210 29.89 -12.00 -4.64
C GLU A 210 31.30 -12.37 -4.17
N LYS A 211 31.82 -13.49 -4.67
CA LYS A 211 33.18 -13.99 -4.37
C LYS A 211 33.45 -14.09 -2.85
N GLY A 212 32.53 -14.69 -2.10
CA GLY A 212 32.70 -14.88 -0.65
C GLY A 212 32.41 -13.63 0.19
N ARG A 213 31.88 -12.55 -0.40
CA ARG A 213 31.64 -11.28 0.29
C ARG A 213 30.20 -10.83 0.12
N THR A 214 29.57 -10.43 1.20
CA THR A 214 28.28 -9.72 1.15
C THR A 214 28.43 -8.45 0.34
N ARG A 215 27.53 -8.26 -0.61
CA ARG A 215 27.43 -7.08 -1.46
C ARG A 215 26.02 -6.52 -1.35
N LYS A 216 25.92 -5.20 -1.28
CA LYS A 216 24.67 -4.46 -1.26
C LYS A 216 24.71 -3.38 -2.33
N ILE A 217 23.69 -3.30 -3.18
CA ILE A 217 23.61 -2.31 -4.25
C ILE A 217 22.17 -1.83 -4.41
N PRO A 218 21.90 -0.52 -4.46
CA PRO A 218 20.55 -0.07 -4.77
C PRO A 218 20.19 -0.39 -6.23
N PHE A 219 18.95 -0.80 -6.49
CA PHE A 219 18.49 -1.21 -7.83
C PHE A 219 18.78 -0.16 -8.92
N ARG A 220 18.70 1.14 -8.59
CA ARG A 220 18.99 2.27 -9.49
C ARG A 220 20.43 2.29 -10.02
N ARG A 221 21.36 1.54 -9.41
CA ARG A 221 22.75 1.40 -9.86
C ARG A 221 22.98 0.16 -10.73
N ILE A 222 21.97 -0.71 -10.87
CA ILE A 222 22.03 -1.87 -11.76
C ILE A 222 21.82 -1.37 -13.18
N LYS A 223 22.78 -1.70 -14.06
CA LYS A 223 22.67 -1.39 -15.50
C LYS A 223 21.90 -2.52 -16.19
N ALA A 224 20.94 -2.14 -17.02
CA ALA A 224 20.30 -3.03 -17.98
C ALA A 224 21.22 -3.35 -19.16
#